data_AF-A0AAW2Z9K9-F1
#
_entry.id   AF-A0AAW2Z9K9-F1
#
_cell.length_a   1.000
_cell.length_b   1.000
_cell.length_c   1.000
_cell.angle_alpha   90.00
_cell.angle_beta   90.00
_cell.angle_gamma   90.00
#
_symmetry.space_group_name_H-M   'P 1'
#
loop_
_entity.id
_entity.type
_entity.pdbx_description
1 polymer ?
#
loop_
_entity_poly.entity_id
_entity_poly.type
_entity_poly.pdbx_seq_one_letter_code
_entity_poly.pdbx_strand_id
1 'polypeptide(L)'
;MAPVQTKGSLSEPKRKTKDYIGRIYVFTNKLAKNECNEAKALIKDAGGDASEIKVDTKPYLFEIMSRLSNGKQDMPQIFFNDSHIGGINDLRDLKDNGSLNELVEEAKNADNPGRLYKIYRRQTDIFSISPTDLYFPPPLNRPITCVVRITNKTDKYAIFKLKTNSPKRYLVKPKQGVLGPNAQEKVEVILQQKGLDEIPTSSDKFRVEGVVLNYVNEGLLEMVEEMFKKVDAKTIVMQKLQCFFENPPTNMKITQYNDGITIEELNYKTNFVDELLGDDLNVSFMKRSMASNASDEDEDLLSPRNTKQPALTFDTSAPVATTTTTSQFVNVPSSPISSTNTQQIQADQLAAQQAVLLAQEAEQNRLREEQQRQQLEQQAREEQRRNEEQRQLDRDNQARVQAERQAQEAQLAREQEELKKREQDQQQQLEQQRREKEQRDLLETEQRKLVEQQMQMQRLREERDRQARAAMEQQERQIAEQNVLELLEKETTKIVSDRSSAKQERLEQIDSIDRAEHQRLLDEHQKVLVKLQNSAQRIKEMQIMHESELQREREKNAILERKVDSEALLRKRASKSISNESDKAVGEKVAEKAVVAAEHPTTQQFSIIVLIVVAILAFLAGKLI
;
A
#
# COMPACT_ATOMS: atom_id res chain seq x y z
N MET A 1 40.26 59.54 -45.47
CA MET A 1 39.99 59.24 -44.05
C MET A 1 38.56 58.73 -43.96
N ALA A 2 38.31 57.57 -43.34
CA ALA A 2 36.99 56.95 -43.24
C ALA A 2 36.35 57.24 -41.86
N PRO A 3 35.01 57.25 -41.75
CA PRO A 3 34.33 57.69 -40.52
C PRO A 3 34.43 56.65 -39.39
N VAL A 4 34.47 57.16 -38.16
CA VAL A 4 34.45 56.34 -36.94
C VAL A 4 33.04 55.82 -36.68
N GLN A 5 32.86 54.50 -36.59
CA GLN A 5 31.66 53.91 -36.01
C GLN A 5 31.91 53.56 -34.53
N THR A 6 31.03 54.04 -33.66
CA THR A 6 30.99 53.68 -32.24
C THR A 6 30.64 52.20 -32.08
N LYS A 7 31.56 51.41 -31.51
CA LYS A 7 31.25 50.03 -31.09
C LYS A 7 30.32 50.08 -29.89
N GLY A 8 29.04 49.78 -30.12
CA GLY A 8 28.09 49.52 -29.04
C GLY A 8 28.56 48.35 -28.18
N SER A 9 28.23 48.37 -26.89
CA SER A 9 28.52 47.27 -25.97
C SER A 9 27.76 46.02 -26.39
N LEU A 10 28.46 45.00 -26.89
CA LEU A 10 27.88 43.65 -26.95
C LEU A 10 27.63 43.20 -25.52
N SER A 11 26.37 43.10 -25.13
CA SER A 11 25.98 42.35 -23.95
C SER A 11 26.37 40.89 -24.16
N GLU A 12 27.10 40.31 -23.20
CA GLU A 12 27.47 38.91 -23.26
C GLU A 12 26.21 38.04 -23.36
N PRO A 13 26.22 36.96 -24.18
CA PRO A 13 25.08 36.06 -24.26
C PRO A 13 24.89 35.34 -22.92
N LYS A 14 23.92 35.83 -22.12
CA LYS A 14 23.50 35.22 -20.85
C LYS A 14 23.33 33.71 -21.08
N ARG A 15 24.16 32.90 -20.40
CA ARG A 15 24.14 31.44 -20.52
C ARG A 15 22.73 30.93 -20.21
N LYS A 16 22.01 30.43 -21.22
CA LYS A 16 20.67 29.83 -21.01
C LYS A 16 20.80 28.61 -20.09
N THR A 17 20.45 28.78 -18.82
CA THR A 17 20.38 27.72 -17.81
C THR A 17 19.29 26.72 -18.22
N LYS A 18 19.65 25.45 -18.30
CA LYS A 18 19.01 24.47 -19.19
C LYS A 18 17.66 23.88 -18.71
N ASP A 19 17.10 24.43 -17.63
CA ASP A 19 16.09 23.76 -16.80
C ASP A 19 14.73 24.50 -16.72
N TYR A 20 14.59 25.65 -17.40
CA TYR A 20 13.40 26.51 -17.36
C TYR A 20 12.80 26.66 -18.77
N ILE A 21 12.11 25.60 -19.20
CA ILE A 21 11.22 25.56 -20.36
C ILE A 21 9.85 25.17 -19.81
N GLY A 22 8.78 25.73 -20.37
CA GLY A 22 7.41 25.48 -19.94
C GLY A 22 6.98 24.01 -19.99
N ARG A 23 5.96 23.65 -19.21
CA ARG A 23 5.54 22.28 -18.93
C ARG A 23 4.02 22.13 -18.84
N ILE A 24 3.56 20.95 -19.24
CA ILE A 24 2.19 20.49 -19.05
C ILE A 24 2.18 19.47 -17.90
N TYR A 25 1.25 19.64 -16.96
CA TYR A 25 1.05 18.74 -15.82
C TYR A 25 -0.32 18.08 -15.90
N VAL A 26 -0.38 16.81 -15.53
CA VAL A 26 -1.64 16.07 -15.46
C VAL A 26 -1.72 15.39 -14.09
N PHE A 27 -2.62 15.86 -13.24
CA PHE A 27 -2.98 15.16 -12.01
C PHE A 27 -3.81 13.92 -12.37
N THR A 28 -3.50 12.80 -11.71
CA THR A 28 -4.03 11.46 -12.02
C THR A 28 -4.28 10.65 -10.75
N ASN A 29 -5.22 9.70 -10.84
CA ASN A 29 -5.45 8.66 -9.83
C ASN A 29 -5.63 7.28 -10.50
N LYS A 30 -5.68 6.22 -9.71
CA LYS A 30 -5.90 4.82 -10.13
C LYS A 30 -7.33 4.52 -10.56
N LEU A 31 -8.30 5.32 -10.13
CA LEU A 31 -9.73 5.09 -10.38
C LEU A 31 -10.10 5.52 -11.80
N ALA A 32 -9.79 6.77 -12.18
CA ALA A 32 -10.00 7.34 -13.50
C ALA A 32 -8.83 7.01 -14.46
N LYS A 33 -8.37 5.75 -14.45
CA LYS A 33 -7.16 5.32 -15.18
C LYS A 33 -7.30 5.49 -16.70
N ASN A 34 -8.49 5.32 -17.25
CA ASN A 34 -8.72 5.36 -18.69
C ASN A 34 -8.68 6.82 -19.18
N GLU A 35 -9.42 7.67 -18.50
CA GLU A 35 -9.56 9.11 -18.67
C GLU A 35 -8.21 9.83 -18.51
N CYS A 36 -7.43 9.44 -17.49
CA CYS A 36 -6.08 9.93 -17.28
C CYS A 36 -5.12 9.53 -18.41
N ASN A 37 -5.25 8.31 -18.95
CA ASN A 37 -4.42 7.85 -20.08
C ASN A 37 -4.84 8.50 -21.40
N GLU A 38 -6.13 8.71 -21.62
CA GLU A 38 -6.66 9.45 -22.77
C GLU A 38 -6.15 10.90 -22.76
N ALA A 39 -6.24 11.62 -21.63
CA ALA A 39 -5.74 12.99 -21.54
C ALA A 39 -4.26 13.12 -21.92
N LYS A 40 -3.42 12.19 -21.45
CA LYS A 40 -2.00 12.13 -21.82
C LYS A 40 -1.80 11.79 -23.31
N ALA A 41 -2.69 11.00 -23.92
CA ALA A 41 -2.67 10.73 -25.36
C ALA A 41 -3.07 11.98 -26.18
N LEU A 42 -4.15 12.68 -25.80
CA LEU A 42 -4.59 13.91 -26.50
C LEU A 42 -3.52 15.01 -26.45
N ILE A 43 -2.85 15.21 -25.30
CA ILE A 43 -1.71 16.13 -25.17
C ILE A 43 -0.55 15.70 -26.09
N LYS A 44 -0.28 14.40 -26.21
CA LYS A 44 0.81 13.87 -27.03
C LYS A 44 0.51 13.98 -28.53
N ASP A 45 -0.74 13.74 -28.95
CA ASP A 45 -1.21 13.97 -30.33
C ASP A 45 -0.99 15.43 -30.74
N ALA A 46 -1.23 16.37 -29.81
CA ALA A 46 -1.01 17.80 -29.96
C ALA A 46 0.48 18.23 -29.88
N GLY A 47 1.42 17.28 -29.83
CA GLY A 47 2.87 17.55 -29.79
C GLY A 47 3.42 17.90 -28.40
N GLY A 48 2.63 17.70 -27.34
CA GLY A 48 3.02 17.95 -25.94
C GLY A 48 3.68 16.75 -25.25
N ASP A 49 4.32 17.03 -24.11
CA ASP A 49 4.77 16.01 -23.16
C ASP A 49 4.17 16.28 -21.77
N ALA A 50 3.57 15.25 -21.17
CA ALA A 50 2.68 15.37 -20.02
C ALA A 50 3.36 14.88 -18.73
N SER A 51 3.72 15.84 -17.87
CA SER A 51 4.31 15.58 -16.54
C SER A 51 3.23 15.04 -15.59
N GLU A 52 3.12 13.71 -15.51
CA GLU A 52 2.15 13.01 -14.66
C GLU A 52 2.40 13.24 -13.16
N ILE A 53 1.35 13.62 -12.45
CA ILE A 53 1.31 13.80 -10.98
C ILE A 53 0.30 12.82 -10.41
N LYS A 54 0.70 12.00 -9.43
CA LYS A 54 -0.16 10.94 -8.86
C LYS A 54 -0.62 11.29 -7.46
N VAL A 55 -1.93 11.43 -7.26
CA VAL A 55 -2.51 11.80 -5.96
C VAL A 55 -2.78 10.62 -5.04
N ASP A 56 -2.88 9.39 -5.56
CA ASP A 56 -3.36 8.17 -4.87
C ASP A 56 -2.75 7.89 -3.49
N THR A 57 -1.50 8.28 -3.30
CA THR A 57 -0.70 7.97 -2.11
C THR A 57 -0.36 9.20 -1.27
N LYS A 58 -0.83 10.39 -1.68
CA LYS A 58 -0.33 11.68 -1.20
C LYS A 58 -1.49 12.68 -1.05
N PRO A 59 -2.20 12.69 0.10
CA PRO A 59 -3.36 13.56 0.33
C PRO A 59 -3.09 15.05 0.05
N TYR A 60 -1.89 15.53 0.38
CA TYR A 60 -1.48 16.91 0.12
C TYR A 60 -1.44 17.27 -1.39
N LEU A 61 -1.24 16.29 -2.29
CA LEU A 61 -1.30 16.51 -3.74
C LEU A 61 -2.75 16.61 -4.24
N PHE A 62 -3.68 15.88 -3.63
CA PHE A 62 -5.11 16.03 -3.90
C PHE A 62 -5.62 17.38 -3.39
N GLU A 63 -5.19 17.81 -2.21
CA GLU A 63 -5.54 19.13 -1.66
C GLU A 63 -4.99 20.28 -2.52
N ILE A 64 -3.71 20.22 -2.92
CA ILE A 64 -3.09 21.17 -3.86
C ILE A 64 -3.86 21.21 -5.18
N MET A 65 -4.17 20.06 -5.76
CA MET A 65 -4.94 19.95 -7.00
C MET A 65 -6.30 20.63 -6.85
N SER A 66 -7.05 20.28 -5.80
CA SER A 66 -8.41 20.81 -5.60
C SER A 66 -8.40 22.32 -5.38
N ARG A 67 -7.47 22.84 -4.56
CA ARG A 67 -7.29 24.29 -4.36
C ARG A 67 -6.91 25.02 -5.65
N LEU A 68 -6.09 24.43 -6.53
CA LEU A 68 -5.69 25.01 -7.81
C LEU A 68 -6.73 24.83 -8.94
N SER A 69 -7.59 23.82 -8.85
CA SER A 69 -8.67 23.52 -9.80
C SER A 69 -10.04 24.05 -9.38
N ASN A 70 -10.09 25.15 -8.60
CA ASN A 70 -11.31 25.79 -8.11
C ASN A 70 -12.28 24.82 -7.38
N GLY A 71 -11.74 23.87 -6.63
CA GLY A 71 -12.51 22.88 -5.87
C GLY A 71 -12.89 21.60 -6.63
N LYS A 72 -12.56 21.47 -7.94
CA LYS A 72 -12.75 20.19 -8.65
C LYS A 72 -12.03 19.05 -7.90
N GLN A 73 -12.65 17.86 -7.89
CA GLN A 73 -12.10 16.64 -7.28
C GLN A 73 -11.89 15.50 -8.29
N ASP A 74 -12.62 15.55 -9.41
CA ASP A 74 -12.56 14.56 -10.48
C ASP A 74 -11.19 14.55 -11.18
N MET A 75 -10.81 13.39 -11.71
CA MET A 75 -9.52 13.18 -12.38
C MET A 75 -9.74 12.73 -13.84
N PRO A 76 -8.84 13.11 -14.77
CA PRO A 76 -7.65 13.95 -14.58
C PRO A 76 -7.97 15.43 -14.35
N GLN A 77 -7.00 16.19 -13.81
CA GLN A 77 -6.96 17.65 -13.95
C GLN A 77 -5.66 18.06 -14.65
N ILE A 78 -5.78 18.83 -15.73
CA ILE A 78 -4.71 19.27 -16.62
C ILE A 78 -4.38 20.73 -16.33
N PHE A 79 -3.08 21.03 -16.27
CA PHE A 79 -2.53 22.37 -16.09
C PHE A 79 -1.42 22.63 -17.10
N PHE A 80 -1.44 23.81 -17.73
CA PHE A 80 -0.39 24.28 -18.63
C PHE A 80 0.38 25.39 -17.89
N ASN A 81 1.63 25.10 -17.50
CA ASN A 81 2.42 25.88 -16.53
C ASN A 81 1.69 26.09 -15.19
N ASP A 82 1.14 27.28 -14.95
CA ASP A 82 0.30 27.61 -13.78
C ASP A 82 -1.20 27.76 -14.14
N SER A 83 -1.57 27.71 -15.42
CA SER A 83 -2.96 27.83 -15.89
C SER A 83 -3.69 26.50 -15.74
N HIS A 84 -4.80 26.49 -14.99
CA HIS A 84 -5.73 25.35 -14.97
C HIS A 84 -6.50 25.29 -16.29
N ILE A 85 -6.46 24.13 -16.98
CA ILE A 85 -7.16 23.91 -18.24
C ILE A 85 -8.51 23.22 -18.00
N GLY A 86 -8.54 22.23 -17.11
CA GLY A 86 -9.74 21.44 -16.82
C GLY A 86 -9.47 19.95 -16.74
N GLY A 87 -10.48 19.12 -16.95
CA GLY A 87 -10.39 17.66 -17.04
C GLY A 87 -10.42 17.14 -18.47
N ILE A 88 -10.72 15.84 -18.63
CA ILE A 88 -10.70 15.17 -19.94
C ILE A 88 -11.70 15.77 -20.95
N ASN A 89 -12.89 16.20 -20.52
CA ASN A 89 -13.88 16.81 -21.41
C ASN A 89 -13.43 18.20 -21.89
N ASP A 90 -13.00 19.06 -20.95
CA ASP A 90 -12.44 20.38 -21.26
C ASP A 90 -11.28 20.26 -22.29
N LEU A 91 -10.50 19.18 -22.22
CA LEU A 91 -9.40 18.87 -23.14
C LEU A 91 -9.85 18.31 -24.52
N ARG A 92 -10.97 17.60 -24.59
CA ARG A 92 -11.58 17.14 -25.85
C ARG A 92 -12.18 18.33 -26.61
N ASP A 93 -12.91 19.20 -25.91
CA ASP A 93 -13.52 20.40 -26.49
C ASP A 93 -12.44 21.31 -27.12
N LEU A 94 -11.27 21.42 -26.49
CA LEU A 94 -10.09 22.11 -27.03
C LEU A 94 -9.43 21.42 -28.23
N LYS A 95 -9.57 20.09 -28.37
CA LYS A 95 -9.08 19.36 -29.56
C LYS A 95 -10.05 19.55 -30.73
N ASP A 96 -11.34 19.47 -30.47
CA ASP A 96 -12.40 19.55 -31.49
C ASP A 96 -12.59 20.99 -32.01
N ASN A 97 -12.30 22.01 -31.19
CA ASN A 97 -12.22 23.41 -31.65
C ASN A 97 -10.85 23.81 -32.25
N GLY A 98 -9.84 22.93 -32.16
CA GLY A 98 -8.50 23.11 -32.73
C GLY A 98 -7.48 23.87 -31.87
N SER A 99 -7.90 24.59 -30.82
CA SER A 99 -7.01 25.44 -30.01
C SER A 99 -6.02 24.67 -29.13
N LEU A 100 -6.21 23.37 -28.90
CA LEU A 100 -5.31 22.54 -28.09
C LEU A 100 -3.85 22.61 -28.56
N ASN A 101 -3.62 22.56 -29.88
CA ASN A 101 -2.26 22.54 -30.43
C ASN A 101 -1.52 23.87 -30.15
N GLU A 102 -2.22 25.00 -30.27
CA GLU A 102 -1.67 26.33 -30.01
C GLU A 102 -1.35 26.51 -28.52
N LEU A 103 -2.28 26.13 -27.63
CA LEU A 103 -2.08 26.16 -26.19
C LEU A 103 -0.95 25.22 -25.73
N VAL A 104 -0.76 24.07 -26.38
CA VAL A 104 0.34 23.14 -26.10
C VAL A 104 1.70 23.73 -26.50
N GLU A 105 1.80 24.38 -27.67
CA GLU A 105 3.02 25.10 -28.06
C GLU A 105 3.29 26.33 -27.19
N GLU A 106 2.28 27.12 -26.83
CA GLU A 106 2.45 28.22 -25.86
C GLU A 106 2.95 27.68 -24.51
N ALA A 107 2.33 26.62 -24.00
CA ALA A 107 2.70 25.98 -22.75
C ALA A 107 4.15 25.47 -22.74
N LYS A 108 4.65 24.98 -23.88
CA LYS A 108 6.04 24.53 -24.06
C LYS A 108 7.02 25.70 -24.19
N ASN A 109 6.67 26.74 -24.93
CA ASN A 109 7.59 27.83 -25.27
C ASN A 109 7.68 28.93 -24.19
N ALA A 110 6.87 28.86 -23.13
CA ALA A 110 6.95 29.76 -21.98
C ALA A 110 8.31 29.70 -21.24
N ASP A 111 8.80 30.87 -20.78
CA ASP A 111 10.08 31.04 -20.06
C ASP A 111 10.11 30.41 -18.64
N ASN A 112 8.98 29.87 -18.14
CA ASN A 112 8.87 29.35 -16.77
C ASN A 112 7.89 28.16 -16.68
N PRO A 113 8.30 26.99 -16.15
CA PRO A 113 7.43 25.83 -15.92
C PRO A 113 6.42 25.97 -14.76
N GLY A 114 6.30 27.14 -14.13
CA GLY A 114 5.29 27.46 -13.12
C GLY A 114 5.56 26.94 -11.70
N ARG A 115 4.70 27.31 -10.76
CA ARG A 115 4.69 26.85 -9.35
C ARG A 115 4.56 25.32 -9.27
N LEU A 116 3.76 24.72 -10.16
CA LEU A 116 3.61 23.26 -10.27
C LEU A 116 4.93 22.52 -10.50
N TYR A 117 5.95 23.16 -11.07
CA TYR A 117 7.29 22.57 -11.22
C TYR A 117 7.90 22.14 -9.88
N LYS A 118 7.67 22.91 -8.82
CA LYS A 118 8.14 22.58 -7.46
C LYS A 118 7.50 21.28 -6.96
N ILE A 119 6.21 21.06 -7.25
CA ILE A 119 5.47 19.84 -6.88
C ILE A 119 5.92 18.63 -7.70
N TYR A 120 6.03 18.79 -9.01
CA TYR A 120 6.45 17.71 -9.92
C TYR A 120 7.87 17.24 -9.59
N ARG A 121 8.81 18.18 -9.42
CA ARG A 121 10.18 17.85 -8.98
C ARG A 121 10.21 17.21 -7.60
N ARG A 122 9.47 17.74 -6.61
CA ARG A 122 9.40 17.16 -5.24
C ARG A 122 8.70 15.79 -5.17
N GLN A 123 8.16 15.24 -6.27
CA GLN A 123 7.65 13.86 -6.30
C GLN A 123 8.74 12.81 -6.50
N THR A 124 9.92 13.18 -7.02
CA THR A 124 11.10 12.30 -7.07
C THR A 124 12.01 12.44 -5.83
N ASP A 125 11.77 13.44 -4.98
CA ASP A 125 12.46 13.59 -3.70
C ASP A 125 12.00 12.51 -2.70
N ILE A 126 12.93 11.61 -2.35
CA ILE A 126 12.72 10.48 -1.42
C ILE A 126 12.33 10.97 -0.01
N PHE A 127 12.81 12.16 0.39
CA PHE A 127 12.62 12.70 1.73
C PHE A 127 11.92 14.07 1.75
N SER A 128 11.21 14.35 2.85
CA SER A 128 11.01 15.71 3.37
C SER A 128 12.02 15.94 4.48
N ILE A 129 12.58 17.14 4.55
CA ILE A 129 13.55 17.51 5.58
C ILE A 129 13.25 18.91 6.05
N SER A 130 13.00 19.08 7.35
CA SER A 130 12.72 20.38 7.98
C SER A 130 13.38 20.51 9.36
N PRO A 131 13.98 21.66 9.71
CA PRO A 131 14.25 22.79 8.81
C PRO A 131 15.37 22.49 7.81
N THR A 132 15.42 23.24 6.69
CA THR A 132 16.57 23.23 5.77
C THR A 132 17.76 24.08 6.26
N ASP A 133 17.48 24.98 7.20
CA ASP A 133 18.40 26.01 7.65
C ASP A 133 18.58 25.88 9.16
N LEU A 134 19.83 25.70 9.59
CA LEU A 134 20.22 25.29 10.93
C LEU A 134 20.86 26.49 11.64
N TYR A 135 20.22 26.97 12.69
CA TYR A 135 20.60 28.21 13.37
C TYR A 135 21.34 27.93 14.69
N PHE A 136 22.52 28.52 14.86
CA PHE A 136 23.39 28.35 16.01
C PHE A 136 23.59 29.71 16.70
N PRO A 137 22.64 30.16 17.54
CA PRO A 137 22.65 31.49 18.14
C PRO A 137 23.84 31.69 19.10
N PRO A 138 24.57 32.82 19.02
CA PRO A 138 25.57 33.19 20.02
C PRO A 138 24.95 33.38 21.42
N PRO A 139 25.73 33.21 22.51
CA PRO A 139 27.14 32.82 22.52
C PRO A 139 27.33 31.31 22.28
N LEU A 140 28.35 30.97 21.49
CA LEU A 140 28.71 29.58 21.12
C LEU A 140 29.48 28.83 22.23
N ASN A 141 29.33 29.27 23.48
CA ASN A 141 30.08 28.80 24.64
C ASN A 141 29.48 27.55 25.32
N ARG A 142 28.45 26.96 24.73
CA ARG A 142 27.74 25.76 25.19
C ARG A 142 27.27 24.94 23.99
N PRO A 143 27.00 23.63 24.14
CA PRO A 143 26.41 22.82 23.09
C PRO A 143 25.09 23.41 22.57
N ILE A 144 24.93 23.44 21.24
CA ILE A 144 23.70 23.88 20.56
C ILE A 144 23.24 22.76 19.63
N THR A 145 22.02 22.28 19.84
CA THR A 145 21.41 21.16 19.11
C THR A 145 20.29 21.65 18.22
N CYS A 146 20.45 21.53 16.90
CA CYS A 146 19.37 21.73 15.93
C CYS A 146 18.71 20.38 15.62
N VAL A 147 17.40 20.26 15.79
CA VAL A 147 16.66 19.01 15.52
C VAL A 147 16.06 19.06 14.11
N VAL A 148 16.61 18.24 13.23
CA VAL A 148 16.17 18.06 11.85
C VAL A 148 15.23 16.86 11.76
N ARG A 149 14.02 17.03 11.27
CA ARG A 149 13.10 15.91 10.99
C ARG A 149 13.33 15.43 9.56
N ILE A 150 13.55 14.14 9.36
CA ILE A 150 13.64 13.49 8.05
C ILE A 150 12.45 12.55 7.89
N THR A 151 11.58 12.83 6.92
CA THR A 151 10.36 12.06 6.63
C THR A 151 10.51 11.35 5.29
N ASN A 152 10.30 10.04 5.23
CA ASN A 152 10.20 9.30 3.98
C ASN A 152 8.90 9.67 3.24
N LYS A 153 8.99 10.04 1.95
CA LYS A 153 7.85 10.39 1.09
C LYS A 153 7.39 9.24 0.18
N THR A 154 7.91 8.03 0.41
CA THR A 154 7.70 6.86 -0.44
C THR A 154 6.94 5.75 0.27
N ASP A 155 6.31 4.90 -0.54
CA ASP A 155 5.62 3.66 -0.16
C ASP A 155 6.56 2.49 0.13
N LYS A 156 7.88 2.73 0.08
CA LYS A 156 8.96 1.76 0.28
C LYS A 156 9.84 2.17 1.44
N TYR A 157 10.70 1.25 1.89
CA TYR A 157 11.77 1.59 2.81
C TYR A 157 12.83 2.45 2.11
N ALA A 158 13.42 3.40 2.83
CA ALA A 158 14.48 4.27 2.33
C ALA A 158 15.62 4.37 3.35
N ILE A 159 16.86 4.48 2.87
CA ILE A 159 18.04 4.71 3.72
C ILE A 159 18.50 6.15 3.57
N PHE A 160 18.92 6.77 4.69
CA PHE A 160 19.47 8.12 4.71
C PHE A 160 20.85 8.15 5.34
N LYS A 161 21.67 9.12 4.92
CA LYS A 161 23.00 9.38 5.50
C LYS A 161 23.30 10.87 5.52
N LEU A 162 23.67 11.40 6.70
CA LEU A 162 24.08 12.78 6.88
C LEU A 162 25.59 12.93 6.69
N LYS A 163 25.99 13.93 5.89
CA LYS A 163 27.38 14.38 5.71
C LYS A 163 27.47 15.88 5.98
N THR A 164 28.67 16.37 6.31
CA THR A 164 28.96 17.79 6.57
C THR A 164 30.35 18.12 6.04
N ASN A 165 30.58 19.38 5.67
CA ASN A 165 31.92 19.89 5.36
C ASN A 165 32.79 20.13 6.62
N SER A 166 32.20 20.18 7.82
CA SER A 166 32.91 20.47 9.08
C SER A 166 32.74 19.37 10.15
N PRO A 167 33.09 18.10 9.86
CA PRO A 167 32.84 16.96 10.76
C PRO A 167 33.59 17.00 12.10
N LYS A 168 34.56 17.91 12.28
CA LYS A 168 35.25 18.14 13.57
C LYS A 168 34.46 19.06 14.52
N ARG A 169 33.52 19.87 14.01
CA ARG A 169 32.74 20.84 14.80
C ARG A 169 31.33 20.35 15.14
N TYR A 170 30.84 19.29 14.50
CA TYR A 170 29.47 18.82 14.66
C TYR A 170 29.38 17.32 15.00
N LEU A 171 28.61 17.00 16.04
CA LEU A 171 28.16 15.64 16.35
C LEU A 171 26.74 15.45 15.81
N VAL A 172 26.47 14.31 15.19
CA VAL A 172 25.19 14.01 14.53
C VAL A 172 24.61 12.71 15.07
N LYS A 173 23.34 12.70 15.48
CA LYS A 173 22.65 11.53 16.02
C LYS A 173 21.21 11.42 15.47
N PRO A 174 20.82 10.31 14.83
CA PRO A 174 21.67 9.31 14.18
C PRO A 174 22.35 9.90 12.92
N LYS A 175 23.59 9.46 12.64
CA LYS A 175 24.33 9.89 11.44
C LYS A 175 23.80 9.28 10.14
N GLN A 176 23.18 8.11 10.22
CA GLN A 176 22.54 7.40 9.13
C GLN A 176 21.46 6.49 9.70
N GLY A 177 20.46 6.12 8.90
CA GLY A 177 19.35 5.30 9.37
C GLY A 177 18.51 4.70 8.24
N VAL A 178 17.55 3.87 8.65
CA VAL A 178 16.57 3.23 7.77
C VAL A 178 15.19 3.75 8.16
N LEU A 179 14.44 4.28 7.19
CA LEU A 179 13.08 4.78 7.35
C LEU A 179 12.09 3.82 6.68
N GLY A 180 11.05 3.43 7.41
CA GLY A 180 9.90 2.71 6.83
C GLY A 180 9.06 3.60 5.90
N PRO A 181 8.11 3.04 5.15
CA PRO A 181 7.18 3.79 4.30
C PRO A 181 6.46 4.89 5.09
N ASN A 182 6.45 6.12 4.57
CA ASN A 182 5.87 7.31 5.23
C ASN A 182 6.38 7.63 6.66
N ALA A 183 7.42 6.95 7.17
CA ALA A 183 7.95 7.15 8.51
C ALA A 183 8.78 8.44 8.63
N GLN A 184 8.99 8.90 9.87
CA GLN A 184 9.85 10.05 10.18
C GLN A 184 10.86 9.73 11.30
N GLU A 185 12.04 10.31 11.22
CA GLU A 185 13.14 10.20 12.19
C GLU A 185 13.59 11.60 12.63
N LYS A 186 13.99 11.76 13.90
CA LYS A 186 14.65 12.98 14.39
C LYS A 186 16.16 12.83 14.30
N VAL A 187 16.84 13.80 13.69
CA VAL A 187 18.30 13.89 13.65
C VAL A 187 18.77 15.14 14.40
N GLU A 188 19.44 14.94 15.52
CA GLU A 188 20.16 15.96 16.27
C GLU A 188 21.45 16.35 15.54
N VAL A 189 21.61 17.64 15.24
CA VAL A 189 22.85 18.24 14.75
C VAL A 189 23.41 19.15 15.84
N ILE A 190 24.44 18.68 16.53
CA ILE A 190 24.98 19.29 17.76
C ILE A 190 26.31 19.98 17.44
N LEU A 191 26.36 21.31 17.57
CA LEU A 191 27.59 22.10 17.51
C LEU A 191 28.44 21.85 18.77
N GLN A 192 29.71 21.50 18.60
CA GLN A 192 30.66 21.21 19.68
C GLN A 192 31.58 22.41 19.97
N GLN A 193 31.75 22.70 21.26
CA GLN A 193 32.44 23.86 21.85
C GLN A 193 33.98 23.93 21.61
N LYS A 194 34.59 23.00 20.88
CA LYS A 194 36.07 22.90 20.82
C LYS A 194 36.68 23.86 19.79
N GLY A 195 37.28 24.95 20.29
CA GLY A 195 38.16 25.84 19.53
C GLY A 195 37.43 26.91 18.70
N LEU A 196 36.43 27.56 19.29
CA LEU A 196 35.67 28.68 18.71
C LEU A 196 36.02 29.98 19.44
N ASP A 197 37.29 30.38 19.34
CA ASP A 197 37.80 31.64 19.91
C ASP A 197 37.40 32.87 19.06
N GLU A 198 36.93 32.64 17.82
CA GLU A 198 36.32 33.63 16.92
C GLU A 198 34.94 33.15 16.45
N ILE A 199 34.02 34.09 16.19
CA ILE A 199 32.73 33.78 15.56
C ILE A 199 33.00 33.42 14.09
N PRO A 200 32.65 32.20 13.62
CA PRO A 200 33.01 31.76 12.28
C PRO A 200 32.19 32.51 11.22
N THR A 201 32.87 33.05 10.21
CA THR A 201 32.30 33.61 8.97
C THR A 201 31.75 32.50 8.04
N SER A 202 30.86 31.68 8.60
CA SER A 202 30.71 30.28 8.23
C SER A 202 30.14 30.05 6.83
N SER A 203 30.64 29.00 6.17
CA SER A 203 30.01 28.42 4.98
C SER A 203 29.60 26.96 5.22
N ASP A 204 29.21 26.66 6.47
CA ASP A 204 28.92 25.32 6.94
C ASP A 204 27.63 24.75 6.34
N LYS A 205 27.75 23.55 5.79
CA LYS A 205 26.75 22.92 4.93
C LYS A 205 26.70 21.42 5.19
N PHE A 206 25.50 20.95 5.49
CA PHE A 206 25.20 19.53 5.56
C PHE A 206 24.60 19.05 4.24
N ARG A 207 24.70 17.74 4.00
CA ARG A 207 24.04 17.06 2.91
C ARG A 207 23.41 15.78 3.42
N VAL A 208 22.13 15.60 3.15
CA VAL A 208 21.41 14.36 3.35
C VAL A 208 21.43 13.62 2.02
N GLU A 209 21.94 12.40 2.04
CA GLU A 209 21.93 11.49 0.89
C GLU A 209 20.91 10.39 1.13
N GLY A 210 20.13 10.04 0.10
CA GLY A 210 18.99 9.12 0.21
C GLY A 210 18.86 8.14 -0.95
N VAL A 211 18.44 6.91 -0.64
CA VAL A 211 18.17 5.82 -1.60
C VAL A 211 16.92 5.05 -1.18
N VAL A 212 16.03 4.76 -2.14
CA VAL A 212 14.87 3.87 -1.93
C VAL A 212 15.28 2.41 -2.12
N LEU A 213 14.84 1.55 -1.21
CA LEU A 213 15.08 0.11 -1.28
C LEU A 213 13.94 -0.60 -2.03
N ASN A 214 14.28 -1.58 -2.87
CA ASN A 214 13.31 -2.44 -3.55
C ASN A 214 13.02 -3.75 -2.80
N TYR A 215 13.81 -4.08 -1.77
CA TYR A 215 13.67 -5.26 -0.92
C TYR A 215 14.16 -4.94 0.50
N VAL A 216 13.73 -5.74 1.47
CA VAL A 216 13.90 -5.50 2.92
C VAL A 216 14.30 -6.81 3.59
N ASN A 217 15.44 -6.81 4.27
CA ASN A 217 16.00 -7.97 4.97
C ASN A 217 16.29 -7.59 6.44
N GLU A 218 16.45 -8.59 7.30
CA GLU A 218 17.06 -8.38 8.63
C GLU A 218 18.51 -7.89 8.49
N GLY A 219 19.02 -7.14 9.47
CA GLY A 219 20.38 -6.55 9.45
C GLY A 219 20.54 -5.27 8.60
N LEU A 220 19.45 -4.75 8.01
CA LEU A 220 19.46 -3.60 7.08
C LEU A 220 20.29 -2.38 7.51
N LEU A 221 20.29 -2.03 8.80
CA LEU A 221 20.99 -0.86 9.35
C LEU A 221 22.52 -0.99 9.23
N GLU A 222 23.05 -2.19 9.39
CA GLU A 222 24.48 -2.50 9.27
C GLU A 222 24.94 -2.42 7.81
N MET A 223 24.06 -2.85 6.89
CA MET A 223 24.32 -2.83 5.45
C MET A 223 24.29 -1.42 4.81
N VAL A 224 23.82 -0.37 5.51
CA VAL A 224 23.70 0.99 4.97
C VAL A 224 25.03 1.51 4.40
N GLU A 225 26.15 1.28 5.08
CA GLU A 225 27.48 1.73 4.63
C GLU A 225 27.96 0.99 3.38
N GLU A 226 27.51 -0.24 3.15
CA GLU A 226 27.85 -1.04 1.98
C GLU A 226 26.92 -0.73 0.79
N MET A 227 25.62 -0.53 1.03
CA MET A 227 24.66 -0.12 0.01
C MET A 227 25.07 1.22 -0.62
N PHE A 228 25.44 2.23 0.19
CA PHE A 228 25.96 3.51 -0.32
C PHE A 228 27.31 3.41 -1.08
N LYS A 229 27.98 2.24 -1.11
CA LYS A 229 29.16 1.97 -1.97
C LYS A 229 28.82 1.20 -3.25
N LYS A 230 27.74 0.41 -3.25
CA LYS A 230 27.28 -0.41 -4.39
C LYS A 230 26.29 0.31 -5.31
N VAL A 231 25.59 1.32 -4.81
CA VAL A 231 24.55 2.07 -5.52
C VAL A 231 25.14 3.10 -6.49
N ASP A 232 24.60 3.21 -7.72
CA ASP A 232 24.97 4.25 -8.69
C ASP A 232 24.67 5.64 -8.12
N ALA A 233 25.68 6.52 -8.13
CA ALA A 233 25.59 7.90 -7.68
C ALA A 233 24.44 8.70 -8.34
N LYS A 234 23.98 8.33 -9.54
CA LYS A 234 22.81 8.92 -10.21
C LYS A 234 21.48 8.65 -9.49
N THR A 235 21.41 7.59 -8.70
CA THR A 235 20.20 7.18 -7.97
C THR A 235 20.16 7.67 -6.52
N ILE A 236 21.26 8.30 -6.05
CA ILE A 236 21.34 8.91 -4.73
C ILE A 236 20.74 10.32 -4.81
N VAL A 237 19.57 10.52 -4.18
CA VAL A 237 18.99 11.86 -4.02
C VAL A 237 19.79 12.63 -2.97
N MET A 238 20.02 13.92 -3.21
CA MET A 238 20.90 14.76 -2.39
C MET A 238 20.24 16.09 -2.02
N GLN A 239 19.84 16.25 -0.76
CA GLN A 239 19.34 17.51 -0.22
C GLN A 239 20.41 18.19 0.62
N LYS A 240 20.61 19.51 0.44
CA LYS A 240 21.56 20.31 1.22
C LYS A 240 20.82 21.02 2.36
N LEU A 241 21.49 21.19 3.49
CA LEU A 241 21.08 22.04 4.61
C LEU A 241 22.18 23.09 4.85
N GLN A 242 21.81 24.33 5.15
CA GLN A 242 22.78 25.41 5.41
C GLN A 242 22.82 25.75 6.91
N CYS A 243 23.98 26.16 7.42
CA CYS A 243 24.14 26.62 8.79
C CYS A 243 24.28 28.14 8.85
N PHE A 244 23.68 28.74 9.88
CA PHE A 244 23.74 30.17 10.20
C PHE A 244 24.12 30.30 11.68
N PHE A 245 25.01 31.25 12.01
CA PHE A 245 25.50 31.44 13.39
C PHE A 245 24.88 32.70 14.01
N GLU A 246 23.56 32.77 13.86
CA GLU A 246 22.71 33.92 14.14
C GLU A 246 21.49 33.47 14.96
N ASN A 247 20.71 34.42 15.47
CA ASN A 247 19.46 34.11 16.15
C ASN A 247 18.45 33.47 15.18
N PRO A 248 17.79 32.37 15.56
CA PRO A 248 16.79 31.74 14.69
C PRO A 248 15.56 32.64 14.50
N PRO A 249 14.86 32.50 13.36
CA PRO A 249 13.60 33.20 13.12
C PRO A 249 12.49 32.75 14.08
N THR A 250 11.45 33.59 14.22
CA THR A 250 10.37 33.45 15.21
C THR A 250 9.56 32.14 15.11
N ASN A 251 9.68 31.40 14.00
CA ASN A 251 9.10 30.06 13.84
C ASN A 251 9.98 28.93 14.43
N MET A 252 10.94 29.21 15.30
CA MET A 252 11.73 28.18 15.99
C MET A 252 11.63 28.27 17.52
N LYS A 253 11.47 27.11 18.17
CA LYS A 253 11.44 26.95 19.62
C LYS A 253 12.86 26.82 20.14
N ILE A 254 13.38 27.89 20.73
CA ILE A 254 14.58 27.81 21.56
C ILE A 254 14.17 27.22 22.92
N THR A 255 14.72 26.07 23.27
CA THR A 255 14.60 25.47 24.61
C THR A 255 15.98 25.42 25.25
N GLN A 256 16.17 26.10 26.38
CA GLN A 256 17.44 26.10 27.10
C GLN A 256 17.40 25.09 28.25
N TYR A 257 18.50 24.36 28.42
CA TYR A 257 18.76 23.46 29.54
C TYR A 257 20.09 23.84 30.19
N ASN A 258 20.40 23.28 31.36
CA ASN A 258 21.64 23.55 32.09
C ASN A 258 22.89 23.30 31.21
N ASP A 259 22.86 22.25 30.39
CA ASP A 259 24.00 21.77 29.60
C ASP A 259 24.00 22.22 28.13
N GLY A 260 23.05 23.07 27.69
CA GLY A 260 23.00 23.52 26.30
C GLY A 260 21.69 24.14 25.82
N ILE A 261 21.62 24.42 24.52
CA ILE A 261 20.42 24.89 23.82
C ILE A 261 19.91 23.79 22.87
N THR A 262 18.60 23.57 22.82
CA THR A 262 17.93 22.80 21.76
C THR A 262 17.02 23.71 20.94
N ILE A 263 17.07 23.57 19.62
CA ILE A 263 16.30 24.35 18.65
C ILE A 263 15.50 23.37 17.80
N GLU A 264 14.17 23.42 17.93
CA GLU A 264 13.22 22.73 17.06
C GLU A 264 12.34 23.76 16.33
N GLU A 265 11.79 23.43 15.17
CA GLU A 265 10.81 24.28 14.49
C GLU A 265 9.46 24.32 15.27
N LEU A 266 8.94 25.52 15.56
CA LEU A 266 7.60 25.74 16.15
C LEU A 266 6.55 25.48 15.07
N ASN A 267 5.54 24.68 15.41
CA ASN A 267 4.52 24.21 14.47
C ASN A 267 5.15 23.69 13.17
N TYR A 268 5.59 22.43 13.20
CA TYR A 268 5.88 21.70 11.97
C TYR A 268 4.64 21.79 11.07
N LYS A 269 4.69 22.61 10.02
CA LYS A 269 3.53 22.84 9.16
C LYS A 269 3.26 21.56 8.39
N THR A 270 2.22 20.82 8.79
CA THR A 270 1.67 19.69 8.03
C THR A 270 1.33 20.09 6.60
N ASN A 271 1.02 21.36 6.40
CA ASN A 271 0.53 21.92 5.16
C ASN A 271 1.66 22.59 4.36
N PHE A 272 2.49 21.79 3.69
CA PHE A 272 3.30 22.26 2.54
C PHE A 272 2.41 22.99 1.49
N VAL A 273 1.13 22.62 1.44
CA VAL A 273 0.08 23.29 0.68
C VAL A 273 0.02 24.81 0.96
N ASP A 274 0.13 25.23 2.22
CA ASP A 274 0.01 26.65 2.60
C ASP A 274 1.32 27.44 2.38
N GLU A 275 2.49 26.77 2.39
CA GLU A 275 3.78 27.35 1.94
C GLU A 275 3.75 27.64 0.42
N LEU A 276 3.16 26.73 -0.34
CA LEU A 276 3.18 26.80 -1.81
C LEU A 276 2.12 27.75 -2.40
N LEU A 277 0.98 27.87 -1.73
CA LEU A 277 -0.19 28.66 -2.18
C LEU A 277 -0.33 30.01 -1.45
N GLY A 278 0.75 30.48 -0.80
CA GLY A 278 0.74 31.68 0.05
C GLY A 278 0.20 32.95 -0.64
N ASP A 279 -0.58 33.70 0.13
CA ASP A 279 -1.11 35.07 -0.04
C ASP A 279 -1.95 35.41 -1.30
N ASP A 280 -1.67 34.85 -2.48
CA ASP A 280 -2.36 35.22 -3.73
C ASP A 280 -3.86 34.88 -3.74
N LEU A 281 -4.27 33.83 -3.01
CA LEU A 281 -5.67 33.36 -2.96
C LEU A 281 -6.64 34.37 -2.32
N ASN A 282 -6.15 35.34 -1.54
CA ASN A 282 -7.01 36.33 -0.88
C ASN A 282 -7.34 37.53 -1.80
N VAL A 283 -6.50 37.79 -2.81
CA VAL A 283 -6.62 38.97 -3.69
C VAL A 283 -7.67 38.74 -4.79
N SER A 284 -7.77 37.52 -5.32
CA SER A 284 -8.73 37.17 -6.38
C SER A 284 -10.16 37.00 -5.87
N PHE A 285 -10.34 36.53 -4.62
CA PHE A 285 -11.66 36.28 -4.03
C PHE A 285 -12.40 37.60 -3.71
N MET A 286 -11.76 38.52 -2.97
CA MET A 286 -12.37 39.82 -2.65
C MET A 286 -12.68 40.67 -3.90
N LYS A 287 -11.81 40.62 -4.92
CA LYS A 287 -11.94 41.50 -6.11
C LYS A 287 -13.07 41.10 -7.07
N ARG A 288 -13.68 39.91 -6.89
CA ARG A 288 -14.91 39.52 -7.60
C ARG A 288 -16.17 39.69 -6.75
N SER A 289 -16.06 39.63 -5.42
CA SER A 289 -17.18 39.89 -4.48
C SER A 289 -17.67 41.35 -4.45
N MET A 290 -16.89 42.30 -4.97
CA MET A 290 -17.20 43.75 -4.97
C MET A 290 -17.60 44.28 -6.36
N ALA A 291 -17.81 43.40 -7.35
CA ALA A 291 -18.13 43.77 -8.73
C ALA A 291 -19.60 43.56 -9.12
N SER A 292 -20.45 43.19 -8.17
CA SER A 292 -21.87 42.86 -8.39
C SER A 292 -22.77 43.40 -7.27
N ASN A 293 -22.76 44.73 -7.09
CA ASN A 293 -23.81 45.53 -6.44
C ASN A 293 -23.45 47.02 -6.60
N ALA A 294 -23.57 47.55 -7.82
CA ALA A 294 -23.39 48.97 -8.13
C ALA A 294 -24.17 49.31 -9.42
N SER A 295 -25.45 49.64 -9.24
CA SER A 295 -26.27 50.33 -10.24
C SER A 295 -27.21 51.27 -9.49
N ASP A 296 -26.85 52.55 -9.49
CA ASP A 296 -27.71 53.73 -9.60
C ASP A 296 -28.93 53.88 -8.67
N GLU A 297 -28.86 54.90 -7.80
CA GLU A 297 -29.82 56.02 -7.85
C GLU A 297 -29.19 57.29 -7.22
N ASP A 298 -29.03 58.32 -8.05
CA ASP A 298 -29.27 59.76 -7.86
C ASP A 298 -28.54 60.64 -6.79
N GLU A 299 -27.88 61.71 -7.30
CA GLU A 299 -28.10 63.16 -7.04
C GLU A 299 -28.26 63.66 -5.56
N ASP A 300 -27.66 64.75 -5.07
CA ASP A 300 -26.89 65.87 -5.66
C ASP A 300 -26.21 66.72 -4.52
N LEU A 301 -25.51 67.80 -4.89
CA LEU A 301 -25.15 69.04 -4.15
C LEU A 301 -23.90 69.10 -3.23
N LEU A 302 -22.86 69.67 -3.85
CA LEU A 302 -22.09 70.86 -3.39
C LEU A 302 -21.13 70.78 -2.18
N SER A 303 -19.87 70.54 -2.55
CA SER A 303 -18.62 71.08 -1.95
C SER A 303 -18.48 72.64 -2.09
N PRO A 304 -17.34 73.31 -1.75
CA PRO A 304 -16.52 73.32 -0.51
C PRO A 304 -16.02 74.74 -0.08
N ARG A 305 -15.37 74.90 1.10
CA ARG A 305 -14.07 75.64 1.34
C ARG A 305 -13.89 76.30 2.75
N ASN A 306 -12.83 75.86 3.43
CA ASN A 306 -11.60 76.62 3.79
C ASN A 306 -11.63 77.92 4.67
N THR A 307 -10.52 78.11 5.41
CA THR A 307 -9.90 79.33 5.99
C THR A 307 -10.23 79.83 7.42
N LYS A 308 -9.16 79.83 8.24
CA LYS A 308 -8.63 80.89 9.15
C LYS A 308 -9.30 81.25 10.50
N GLN A 309 -8.41 81.38 11.49
CA GLN A 309 -8.50 82.15 12.75
C GLN A 309 -8.30 83.68 12.51
N PRO A 310 -8.29 84.55 13.54
CA PRO A 310 -9.20 84.68 14.69
C PRO A 310 -9.64 86.15 14.96
N ALA A 311 -10.74 86.36 15.72
CA ALA A 311 -10.98 87.56 16.55
C ALA A 311 -12.17 87.36 17.49
N LEU A 312 -12.15 87.98 18.69
CA LEU A 312 -13.33 88.27 19.51
C LEU A 312 -13.14 89.62 20.24
N THR A 313 -14.25 90.31 20.54
CA THR A 313 -14.29 91.73 20.90
C THR A 313 -15.10 92.01 22.17
N PHE A 314 -14.93 93.25 22.67
CA PHE A 314 -15.63 93.94 23.77
C PHE A 314 -17.15 93.72 23.88
N ASP A 315 -17.64 93.74 25.13
CA ASP A 315 -18.61 94.73 25.65
C ASP A 315 -18.77 94.57 27.19
N THR A 316 -19.45 95.41 27.99
CA THR A 316 -19.50 96.90 28.16
C THR A 316 -20.44 97.24 29.34
N SER A 317 -20.11 98.20 30.23
CA SER A 317 -21.05 99.14 30.93
C SER A 317 -20.43 99.90 32.12
N ALA A 318 -21.03 101.04 32.51
CA ALA A 318 -20.70 101.90 33.67
C ALA A 318 -22.00 102.53 34.27
N PRO A 319 -21.97 103.13 35.49
CA PRO A 319 -22.16 104.60 35.65
C PRO A 319 -21.45 105.21 36.91
N VAL A 320 -21.59 106.50 37.33
CA VAL A 320 -21.44 107.86 36.73
C VAL A 320 -21.45 108.95 37.85
N ALA A 321 -20.55 109.95 37.77
CA ALA A 321 -20.55 111.27 38.49
C ALA A 321 -20.43 111.28 40.05
N THR A 322 -20.18 112.40 40.78
CA THR A 322 -20.16 113.86 40.45
C THR A 322 -19.13 114.66 41.31
N THR A 323 -18.78 115.90 40.92
CA THR A 323 -17.85 116.87 41.59
C THR A 323 -18.56 117.82 42.59
N THR A 324 -18.03 118.88 43.25
CA THR A 324 -16.98 119.91 42.95
C THR A 324 -16.62 120.77 44.21
N THR A 325 -15.67 121.74 44.12
CA THR A 325 -15.73 123.15 44.68
C THR A 325 -14.57 123.67 45.60
N THR A 326 -13.66 124.46 44.98
CA THR A 326 -13.13 125.81 45.39
C THR A 326 -12.25 126.06 46.66
N SER A 327 -11.33 127.03 46.50
CA SER A 327 -10.29 127.53 47.43
C SER A 327 -10.39 129.05 47.72
N GLN A 328 -9.73 129.59 48.76
CA GLN A 328 -9.37 131.04 48.89
C GLN A 328 -8.28 131.35 49.97
N PHE A 329 -7.78 132.60 49.99
CA PHE A 329 -6.67 133.15 50.82
C PHE A 329 -7.17 134.30 51.75
N VAL A 330 -6.35 134.77 52.74
CA VAL A 330 -5.96 136.21 53.00
C VAL A 330 -5.43 136.52 54.44
N ASN A 331 -4.35 137.32 54.49
CA ASN A 331 -3.67 138.19 55.49
C ASN A 331 -4.01 138.31 57.02
N VAL A 332 -2.92 138.28 57.83
CA VAL A 332 -2.30 139.32 58.70
C VAL A 332 -3.14 140.30 59.58
N PRO A 333 -2.77 140.42 60.88
CA PRO A 333 -2.65 141.71 61.61
C PRO A 333 -1.27 141.92 62.30
N SER A 334 -1.02 143.04 63.00
CA SER A 334 0.35 143.52 63.33
C SER A 334 0.57 144.26 64.69
N SER A 335 1.84 144.26 65.16
CA SER A 335 2.47 145.16 66.17
C SER A 335 2.07 145.00 67.66
N PRO A 336 2.82 145.53 68.68
CA PRO A 336 4.02 146.41 68.61
C PRO A 336 5.27 146.07 69.48
N ILE A 337 6.43 146.57 69.02
CA ILE A 337 7.56 147.23 69.73
C ILE A 337 8.06 146.68 71.10
N SER A 338 9.34 146.25 71.13
CA SER A 338 10.34 146.65 72.14
C SER A 338 11.77 146.55 71.56
N SER A 339 12.78 147.17 72.19
CA SER A 339 14.11 147.43 71.59
C SER A 339 15.29 146.72 72.27
N THR A 340 16.16 146.06 71.50
CA THR A 340 17.54 145.72 71.94
C THR A 340 18.53 145.44 70.78
N ASN A 341 19.80 145.79 71.01
CA ASN A 341 21.04 145.49 70.28
C ASN A 341 21.02 144.86 68.87
N THR A 342 21.49 145.64 67.89
CA THR A 342 21.75 145.27 66.49
C THR A 342 22.71 144.08 66.29
N GLN A 343 23.58 143.77 67.27
CA GLN A 343 24.50 142.62 67.19
C GLN A 343 23.82 141.26 67.43
N GLN A 344 22.65 141.22 68.08
CA GLN A 344 21.91 139.97 68.31
C GLN A 344 21.23 139.49 67.02
N ILE A 345 20.63 140.43 66.28
CA ILE A 345 19.76 140.16 65.12
C ILE A 345 20.50 139.42 63.99
N GLN A 346 21.79 139.74 63.78
CA GLN A 346 22.59 139.04 62.76
C GLN A 346 22.95 137.60 63.16
N ALA A 347 23.14 137.33 64.45
CA ALA A 347 23.33 135.97 64.95
C ALA A 347 22.04 135.14 64.84
N ASP A 348 20.89 135.73 65.23
CA ASP A 348 19.59 135.05 65.15
C ASP A 348 19.16 134.80 63.69
N GLN A 349 19.43 135.71 62.75
CA GLN A 349 19.20 135.47 61.31
C GLN A 349 20.08 134.35 60.75
N LEU A 350 21.36 134.28 61.14
CA LEU A 350 22.27 133.22 60.71
C LEU A 350 21.84 131.86 61.30
N ALA A 351 21.50 131.82 62.59
CA ALA A 351 20.97 130.63 63.25
C ALA A 351 19.65 130.16 62.64
N ALA A 352 18.76 131.07 62.25
CA ALA A 352 17.52 130.74 61.56
C ALA A 352 17.77 130.13 60.17
N GLN A 353 18.69 130.68 59.37
CA GLN A 353 19.08 130.06 58.09
C GLN A 353 19.69 128.67 58.28
N GLN A 354 20.56 128.50 59.28
CA GLN A 354 21.22 127.24 59.57
C GLN A 354 20.22 126.17 60.08
N ALA A 355 19.22 126.58 60.87
CA ALA A 355 18.11 125.72 61.30
C ALA A 355 17.19 125.31 60.14
N VAL A 356 16.90 126.21 59.19
CA VAL A 356 16.13 125.87 57.97
C VAL A 356 16.89 124.89 57.08
N LEU A 357 18.20 125.05 56.93
CA LEU A 357 19.03 124.13 56.15
C LEU A 357 19.05 122.72 56.79
N LEU A 358 19.24 122.64 58.11
CA LEU A 358 19.19 121.39 58.87
C LEU A 358 17.80 120.74 58.83
N ALA A 359 16.72 121.53 58.80
CA ALA A 359 15.36 121.03 58.63
C ALA A 359 15.16 120.42 57.23
N GLN A 360 15.64 121.07 56.17
CA GLN A 360 15.60 120.50 54.81
C GLN A 360 16.45 119.23 54.68
N GLU A 361 17.62 119.16 55.32
CA GLU A 361 18.45 117.96 55.31
C GLU A 361 17.78 116.80 56.07
N ALA A 362 17.16 117.08 57.23
CA ALA A 362 16.37 116.11 57.97
C ALA A 362 15.13 115.62 57.19
N GLU A 363 14.47 116.50 56.44
CA GLU A 363 13.34 116.16 55.57
C GLU A 363 13.78 115.30 54.38
N GLN A 364 14.90 115.63 53.71
CA GLN A 364 15.46 114.77 52.66
C GLN A 364 15.89 113.40 53.17
N ASN A 365 16.48 113.33 54.38
CA ASN A 365 16.89 112.06 54.97
C ASN A 365 15.68 111.20 55.37
N ARG A 366 14.61 111.80 55.92
CA ARG A 366 13.32 111.10 56.12
C ARG A 366 12.74 110.56 54.82
N LEU A 367 12.76 111.34 53.73
CA LEU A 367 12.26 110.91 52.44
C LEU A 367 13.09 109.75 51.86
N ARG A 368 14.42 109.76 52.04
CA ARG A 368 15.31 108.64 51.68
C ARG A 368 15.03 107.39 52.51
N GLU A 369 14.88 107.52 53.83
CA GLU A 369 14.53 106.40 54.72
C GLU A 369 13.17 105.80 54.38
N GLU A 370 12.19 106.63 54.01
CA GLU A 370 10.87 106.17 53.57
C GLU A 370 10.93 105.44 52.22
N GLN A 371 11.64 105.99 51.23
CA GLN A 371 11.89 105.31 49.94
C GLN A 371 12.62 103.98 50.13
N GLN A 372 13.63 103.93 51.02
CA GLN A 372 14.37 102.71 51.33
C GLN A 372 13.51 101.67 52.05
N ARG A 373 12.63 102.09 52.97
CA ARG A 373 11.60 101.23 53.57
C ARG A 373 10.63 100.67 52.53
N GLN A 374 10.13 101.51 51.62
CA GLN A 374 9.22 101.07 50.56
C GLN A 374 9.88 100.06 49.60
N GLN A 375 11.17 100.24 49.25
CA GLN A 375 11.93 99.26 48.47
C GLN A 375 12.11 97.93 49.22
N LEU A 376 12.49 97.97 50.51
CA LEU A 376 12.62 96.77 51.34
C LEU A 376 11.29 96.02 51.48
N GLU A 377 10.18 96.73 51.64
CA GLU A 377 8.86 96.11 51.73
C GLU A 377 8.40 95.51 50.39
N GLN A 378 8.69 96.16 49.25
CA GLN A 378 8.46 95.58 47.93
C GLN A 378 9.29 94.31 47.71
N GLN A 379 10.58 94.32 48.06
CA GLN A 379 11.44 93.14 47.97
C GLN A 379 10.93 91.98 48.83
N ALA A 380 10.53 92.25 50.08
CA ALA A 380 9.96 91.24 50.97
C ALA A 380 8.65 90.65 50.42
N ARG A 381 7.77 91.47 49.83
CA ARG A 381 6.53 91.01 49.17
C ARG A 381 6.81 90.16 47.92
N GLU A 382 7.81 90.50 47.11
CA GLU A 382 8.23 89.69 45.96
C GLU A 382 8.90 88.37 46.36
N GLU A 383 9.65 88.35 47.45
CA GLU A 383 10.26 87.14 47.99
C GLU A 383 9.20 86.21 48.57
N GLN A 384 8.20 86.75 49.28
CA GLN A 384 7.03 85.98 49.72
C GLN A 384 6.30 85.37 48.52
N ARG A 385 6.00 86.16 47.47
CA ARG A 385 5.30 85.66 46.27
C ARG A 385 6.08 84.54 45.58
N ARG A 386 7.40 84.70 45.39
CA ARG A 386 8.28 83.64 44.84
C ARG A 386 8.31 82.37 45.69
N ASN A 387 8.32 82.51 47.02
CA ASN A 387 8.26 81.37 47.92
C ASN A 387 6.90 80.65 47.89
N GLU A 388 5.79 81.35 47.67
CA GLU A 388 4.47 80.74 47.48
C GLU A 388 4.33 80.08 46.09
N GLU A 389 4.82 80.73 45.03
CA GLU A 389 4.92 80.17 43.67
C GLU A 389 5.71 78.84 43.68
N GLN A 390 6.88 78.80 44.33
CA GLN A 390 7.66 77.56 44.48
C GLN A 390 6.92 76.49 45.29
N ARG A 391 6.32 76.84 46.43
CA ARG A 391 5.52 75.89 47.24
C ARG A 391 4.28 75.37 46.52
N GLN A 392 3.76 76.09 45.52
CA GLN A 392 2.69 75.60 44.66
C GLN A 392 3.24 74.61 43.63
N LEU A 393 4.31 74.99 42.92
CA LEU A 393 5.01 74.13 41.95
C LEU A 393 5.45 72.79 42.57
N ASP A 394 5.98 72.79 43.79
CA ASP A 394 6.40 71.57 44.50
C ASP A 394 5.21 70.65 44.84
N ARG A 395 4.05 71.22 45.20
CA ARG A 395 2.80 70.47 45.45
C ARG A 395 2.24 69.88 44.16
N ASP A 396 2.23 70.65 43.08
CA ASP A 396 1.72 70.21 41.77
C ASP A 396 2.62 69.12 41.16
N ASN A 397 3.94 69.21 41.36
CA ASN A 397 4.89 68.15 41.00
C ASN A 397 4.68 66.88 41.84
N GLN A 398 4.49 66.99 43.15
CA GLN A 398 4.17 65.82 43.99
C GLN A 398 2.84 65.16 43.59
N ALA A 399 1.81 65.95 43.29
CA ALA A 399 0.51 65.45 42.83
C ALA A 399 0.64 64.70 41.48
N ARG A 400 1.42 65.25 40.52
CA ARG A 400 1.72 64.56 39.26
C ARG A 400 2.42 63.22 39.46
N VAL A 401 3.46 63.17 40.29
CA VAL A 401 4.22 61.93 40.56
C VAL A 401 3.34 60.88 41.25
N GLN A 402 2.44 61.29 42.15
CA GLN A 402 1.47 60.38 42.77
C GLN A 402 0.44 59.85 41.75
N ALA A 403 -0.11 60.70 40.88
CA ALA A 403 -1.06 60.29 39.86
C ALA A 403 -0.43 59.36 38.81
N GLU A 404 0.80 59.64 38.38
CA GLU A 404 1.55 58.78 37.44
C GLU A 404 1.86 57.41 38.06
N ARG A 405 2.26 57.37 39.34
CA ARG A 405 2.45 56.12 40.07
C ARG A 405 1.16 55.31 40.20
N GLN A 406 0.03 55.96 40.55
CA GLN A 406 -1.27 55.29 40.62
C GLN A 406 -1.73 54.75 39.26
N ALA A 407 -1.45 55.46 38.17
CA ALA A 407 -1.72 54.96 36.82
C ALA A 407 -0.89 53.72 36.47
N GLN A 408 0.40 53.69 36.82
CA GLN A 408 1.28 52.53 36.63
C GLN A 408 0.84 51.33 37.49
N GLU A 409 0.51 51.54 38.77
CA GLU A 409 0.01 50.48 39.66
C GLU A 409 -1.33 49.91 39.17
N ALA A 410 -2.24 50.76 38.66
CA ALA A 410 -3.51 50.33 38.06
C ALA A 410 -3.34 49.61 36.71
N GLN A 411 -2.36 49.99 35.89
CA GLN A 411 -2.04 49.30 34.64
C GLN A 411 -1.47 47.90 34.91
N LEU A 412 -0.53 47.78 35.85
CA LEU A 412 0.06 46.51 36.26
C LEU A 412 -1.00 45.54 36.83
N ALA A 413 -1.97 46.05 37.60
CA ALA A 413 -3.07 45.25 38.12
C ALA A 413 -3.95 44.65 36.99
N ARG A 414 -4.28 45.43 35.95
CA ARG A 414 -5.03 44.96 34.77
C ARG A 414 -4.26 43.91 33.97
N GLU A 415 -2.96 44.11 33.77
CA GLU A 415 -2.10 43.16 33.06
C GLU A 415 -2.00 41.82 33.81
N GLN A 416 -1.90 41.84 35.15
CA GLN A 416 -1.96 40.62 35.97
C GLN A 416 -3.32 39.91 35.92
N GLU A 417 -4.42 40.65 35.79
CA GLU A 417 -5.76 40.07 35.65
C GLU A 417 -5.97 39.43 34.26
N GLU A 418 -5.51 40.08 33.19
CA GLU A 418 -5.47 39.49 31.85
C GLU A 418 -4.57 38.24 31.79
N LEU A 419 -3.39 38.26 32.42
CA LEU A 419 -2.50 37.10 32.47
C LEU A 419 -3.15 35.90 33.16
N LYS A 420 -3.75 36.10 34.34
CA LYS A 420 -4.50 35.04 35.06
C LYS A 420 -5.65 34.47 34.21
N LYS A 421 -6.36 35.33 33.49
CA LYS A 421 -7.43 34.89 32.59
C LYS A 421 -6.88 34.04 31.43
N ARG A 422 -5.80 34.49 30.77
CA ARG A 422 -5.13 33.73 29.70
C ARG A 422 -4.59 32.38 30.20
N GLU A 423 -4.07 32.31 31.44
CA GLU A 423 -3.66 31.05 32.07
C GLU A 423 -4.86 30.10 32.30
N GLN A 424 -6.00 30.61 32.77
CA GLN A 424 -7.23 29.82 32.93
C GLN A 424 -7.78 29.32 31.59
N ASP A 425 -7.87 30.19 30.58
CA ASP A 425 -8.32 29.83 29.23
C ASP A 425 -7.40 28.77 28.61
N GLN A 426 -6.08 28.88 28.82
CA GLN A 426 -5.08 27.91 28.34
C GLN A 426 -5.14 26.57 29.10
N GLN A 427 -5.42 26.58 30.40
CA GLN A 427 -5.66 25.34 31.17
C GLN A 427 -6.93 24.63 30.68
N GLN A 428 -8.02 25.36 30.44
CA GLN A 428 -9.26 24.79 29.92
C GLN A 428 -9.08 24.18 28.53
N GLN A 429 -8.35 24.84 27.61
CA GLN A 429 -7.99 24.27 26.31
C GLN A 429 -7.16 22.99 26.44
N LEU A 430 -6.18 22.96 27.36
CA LEU A 430 -5.34 21.77 27.57
C LEU A 430 -6.14 20.60 28.15
N GLU A 431 -7.11 20.87 29.03
CA GLU A 431 -8.01 19.83 29.56
C GLU A 431 -9.00 19.33 28.49
N GLN A 432 -9.55 20.21 27.67
CA GLN A 432 -10.38 19.81 26.52
C GLN A 432 -9.58 18.92 25.55
N GLN A 433 -8.35 19.30 25.20
CA GLN A 433 -7.47 18.49 24.34
C GLN A 433 -7.15 17.12 24.94
N ARG A 434 -7.01 17.02 26.27
CA ARG A 434 -6.88 15.73 26.97
C ARG A 434 -8.14 14.87 26.80
N ARG A 435 -9.32 15.42 27.09
CA ARG A 435 -10.61 14.70 26.97
C ARG A 435 -10.89 14.26 25.53
N GLU A 436 -10.62 15.12 24.54
CA GLU A 436 -10.73 14.77 23.12
C GLU A 436 -9.73 13.68 22.71
N LYS A 437 -8.50 13.69 23.23
CA LYS A 437 -7.53 12.62 22.99
C LYS A 437 -8.00 11.30 23.62
N GLU A 438 -8.44 11.32 24.87
CA GLU A 438 -8.92 10.14 25.59
C GLU A 438 -10.12 9.49 24.87
N GLN A 439 -11.02 10.29 24.27
CA GLN A 439 -12.09 9.80 23.39
C GLN A 439 -11.57 9.17 22.09
N ARG A 440 -10.54 9.75 21.45
CA ARG A 440 -9.92 9.19 20.24
C ARG A 440 -9.18 7.88 20.52
N ASP A 441 -8.39 7.83 21.59
CA ASP A 441 -7.66 6.64 22.04
C ASP A 441 -8.63 5.49 22.36
N LEU A 442 -9.79 5.80 22.97
CA LEU A 442 -10.87 4.85 23.20
C LEU A 442 -11.52 4.35 21.88
N LEU A 443 -11.89 5.28 20.99
CA LEU A 443 -12.51 4.94 19.69
C LEU A 443 -11.58 4.08 18.82
N GLU A 444 -10.28 4.37 18.79
CA GLU A 444 -9.29 3.56 18.09
C GLU A 444 -9.18 2.15 18.72
N THR A 445 -9.28 2.06 20.05
CA THR A 445 -9.31 0.77 20.77
C THR A 445 -10.55 -0.07 20.41
N GLU A 446 -11.71 0.54 20.22
CA GLU A 446 -12.91 -0.15 19.73
C GLU A 446 -12.80 -0.57 18.26
N GLN A 447 -12.28 0.30 17.39
CA GLN A 447 -12.03 -0.03 15.99
C GLN A 447 -11.06 -1.21 15.83
N ARG A 448 -9.98 -1.24 16.63
CA ARG A 448 -9.03 -2.36 16.68
C ARG A 448 -9.73 -3.69 17.04
N LYS A 449 -10.59 -3.69 18.06
CA LYS A 449 -11.40 -4.87 18.45
C LYS A 449 -12.35 -5.32 17.33
N LEU A 450 -13.00 -4.37 16.64
CA LEU A 450 -13.91 -4.69 15.53
C LEU A 450 -13.16 -5.33 14.35
N VAL A 451 -11.99 -4.80 13.99
CA VAL A 451 -11.12 -5.39 12.94
C VAL A 451 -10.63 -6.78 13.33
N GLU A 452 -10.29 -6.99 14.61
CA GLU A 452 -9.90 -8.32 15.11
C GLU A 452 -11.07 -9.32 15.02
N GLN A 453 -12.28 -8.93 15.43
CA GLN A 453 -13.48 -9.76 15.29
C GLN A 453 -13.80 -10.07 13.82
N GLN A 454 -13.65 -9.10 12.91
CA GLN A 454 -13.80 -9.34 11.46
C GLN A 454 -12.77 -10.34 10.94
N MET A 455 -11.51 -10.26 11.40
CA MET A 455 -10.46 -11.21 11.02
C MET A 455 -10.73 -12.62 11.57
N GLN A 456 -11.24 -12.75 12.80
CA GLN A 456 -11.65 -14.03 13.38
C GLN A 456 -12.83 -14.64 12.59
N MET A 457 -13.85 -13.83 12.27
CA MET A 457 -14.96 -14.22 11.39
C MET A 457 -14.50 -14.67 10.01
N GLN A 458 -13.51 -14.00 9.41
CA GLN A 458 -12.94 -14.42 8.13
C GLN A 458 -12.22 -15.76 8.22
N ARG A 459 -11.38 -15.98 9.25
CA ARG A 459 -10.70 -17.27 9.47
C ARG A 459 -11.70 -18.42 9.60
N LEU A 460 -12.80 -18.22 10.34
CA LEU A 460 -13.86 -19.22 10.49
C LEU A 460 -14.63 -19.51 9.17
N ARG A 461 -14.73 -18.53 8.26
CA ARG A 461 -15.26 -18.75 6.90
C ARG A 461 -14.27 -19.55 6.05
N GLU A 462 -13.01 -19.15 6.02
CA GLU A 462 -11.95 -19.88 5.29
C GLU A 462 -11.79 -21.32 5.78
N GLU A 463 -11.94 -21.57 7.08
CA GLU A 463 -11.90 -22.93 7.63
C GLU A 463 -13.11 -23.76 7.19
N ARG A 464 -14.33 -23.20 7.21
CA ARG A 464 -15.52 -23.86 6.65
C ARG A 464 -15.37 -24.14 5.15
N ASP A 465 -14.83 -23.21 4.38
CA ASP A 465 -14.60 -23.39 2.95
C ASP A 465 -13.56 -24.50 2.67
N ARG A 466 -12.52 -24.63 3.52
CA ARG A 466 -11.56 -25.75 3.47
C ARG A 466 -12.23 -27.08 3.81
N GLN A 467 -13.04 -27.13 4.87
CA GLN A 467 -13.79 -28.33 5.26
C GLN A 467 -14.77 -28.77 4.16
N ALA A 468 -15.50 -27.83 3.54
CA ALA A 468 -16.41 -28.10 2.44
C ALA A 468 -15.69 -28.64 1.19
N ARG A 469 -14.52 -28.07 0.84
CA ARG A 469 -13.68 -28.59 -0.26
C ARG A 469 -13.17 -30.01 0.04
N ALA A 470 -12.67 -30.26 1.24
CA ALA A 470 -12.20 -31.59 1.64
C ALA A 470 -13.34 -32.64 1.64
N ALA A 471 -14.55 -32.25 2.04
CA ALA A 471 -15.73 -33.11 1.96
C ALA A 471 -16.12 -33.43 0.50
N MET A 472 -16.11 -32.45 -0.40
CA MET A 472 -16.33 -32.71 -1.83
C MET A 472 -15.26 -33.61 -2.43
N GLU A 473 -13.97 -33.40 -2.10
CA GLU A 473 -12.89 -34.25 -2.60
C GLU A 473 -13.01 -35.71 -2.09
N GLN A 474 -13.44 -35.91 -0.84
CA GLN A 474 -13.76 -37.25 -0.33
C GLN A 474 -14.95 -37.88 -1.06
N GLN A 475 -16.00 -37.10 -1.37
CA GLN A 475 -17.16 -37.58 -2.11
C GLN A 475 -16.79 -37.94 -3.57
N GLU A 476 -15.98 -37.14 -4.26
CA GLU A 476 -15.47 -37.44 -5.60
C GLU A 476 -14.62 -38.72 -5.61
N ARG A 477 -13.76 -38.92 -4.60
CA ARG A 477 -12.99 -40.17 -4.43
C ARG A 477 -13.90 -41.39 -4.23
N GLN A 478 -14.93 -41.29 -3.39
CA GLN A 478 -15.90 -42.38 -3.19
C GLN A 478 -16.69 -42.71 -4.46
N ILE A 479 -17.08 -41.70 -5.25
CA ILE A 479 -17.74 -41.90 -6.55
C ILE A 479 -16.77 -42.58 -7.54
N ALA A 480 -15.50 -42.17 -7.57
CA ALA A 480 -14.48 -42.81 -8.41
C ALA A 480 -14.24 -44.28 -8.01
N GLU A 481 -14.16 -44.59 -6.71
CA GLU A 481 -14.03 -45.96 -6.19
C GLU A 481 -15.25 -46.82 -6.56
N GLN A 482 -16.48 -46.29 -6.42
CA GLN A 482 -17.69 -46.99 -6.86
C GLN A 482 -17.72 -47.26 -8.37
N ASN A 483 -17.32 -46.29 -9.20
CA ASN A 483 -17.24 -46.47 -10.66
C ASN A 483 -16.21 -47.54 -11.05
N VAL A 484 -15.08 -47.64 -10.33
CA VAL A 484 -14.07 -48.69 -10.55
C VAL A 484 -14.60 -50.07 -10.12
N LEU A 485 -15.33 -50.15 -9.00
CA LEU A 485 -15.98 -51.40 -8.57
C LEU A 485 -17.04 -51.87 -9.59
N GLU A 486 -17.90 -50.97 -10.07
CA GLU A 486 -18.92 -51.31 -11.07
C GLU A 486 -18.31 -51.80 -12.40
N LEU A 487 -17.17 -51.22 -12.82
CA LEU A 487 -16.40 -51.69 -13.98
C LEU A 487 -15.79 -53.08 -13.74
N LEU A 488 -15.26 -53.34 -12.55
CA LEU A 488 -14.71 -54.66 -12.19
C LEU A 488 -15.80 -55.74 -12.11
N GLU A 489 -17.00 -55.41 -11.62
CA GLU A 489 -18.16 -56.32 -11.61
C GLU A 489 -18.64 -56.64 -13.03
N LYS A 490 -18.71 -55.63 -13.92
CA LYS A 490 -19.07 -55.81 -15.34
C LYS A 490 -18.09 -56.71 -16.09
N GLU A 491 -16.78 -56.50 -15.91
CA GLU A 491 -15.79 -57.36 -16.59
C GLU A 491 -15.69 -58.75 -15.93
N THR A 492 -15.91 -58.86 -14.61
CA THR A 492 -15.96 -60.17 -13.92
C THR A 492 -17.17 -61.00 -14.36
N THR A 493 -18.36 -60.40 -14.45
CA THR A 493 -19.58 -61.10 -14.90
C THR A 493 -19.45 -61.57 -16.36
N LYS A 494 -18.84 -60.75 -17.22
CA LYS A 494 -18.46 -61.12 -18.59
C LYS A 494 -17.45 -62.28 -18.64
N ILE A 495 -16.38 -62.24 -17.85
CA ILE A 495 -15.42 -63.37 -17.76
C ILE A 495 -16.12 -64.66 -17.27
N VAL A 496 -17.12 -64.55 -16.40
CA VAL A 496 -17.92 -65.70 -15.96
C VAL A 496 -18.86 -66.21 -17.06
N SER A 497 -19.54 -65.33 -17.82
CA SER A 497 -20.38 -65.76 -18.95
C SER A 497 -19.56 -66.43 -20.05
N ASP A 498 -18.41 -65.86 -20.40
CA ASP A 498 -17.53 -66.35 -21.47
C ASP A 498 -16.89 -67.69 -21.10
N ARG A 499 -16.57 -67.91 -19.81
CA ARG A 499 -16.17 -69.22 -19.29
C ARG A 499 -17.32 -70.22 -19.25
N SER A 500 -18.55 -69.77 -19.02
CA SER A 500 -19.73 -70.65 -19.01
C SER A 500 -20.08 -71.13 -20.41
N SER A 501 -20.11 -70.24 -21.41
CA SER A 501 -20.35 -70.60 -22.82
C SER A 501 -19.24 -71.50 -23.37
N ALA A 502 -17.96 -71.18 -23.12
CA ALA A 502 -16.85 -72.03 -23.53
C ALA A 502 -16.83 -73.41 -22.82
N LYS A 503 -17.45 -73.54 -21.63
CA LYS A 503 -17.66 -74.83 -20.97
C LYS A 503 -18.83 -75.61 -21.58
N GLN A 504 -19.93 -74.92 -21.88
CA GLN A 504 -21.11 -75.46 -22.54
C GLN A 504 -20.72 -76.06 -23.91
N GLU A 505 -20.02 -75.29 -24.74
CA GLU A 505 -19.57 -75.71 -26.07
C GLU A 505 -18.66 -76.95 -26.01
N ARG A 506 -17.73 -77.01 -25.03
CA ARG A 506 -16.85 -78.17 -24.82
C ARG A 506 -17.63 -79.42 -24.39
N LEU A 507 -18.67 -79.27 -23.57
CA LEU A 507 -19.54 -80.39 -23.19
C LEU A 507 -20.29 -80.90 -24.42
N GLU A 508 -20.89 -80.01 -25.22
CA GLU A 508 -21.60 -80.37 -26.45
C GLU A 508 -20.68 -81.03 -27.50
N GLN A 509 -19.40 -80.65 -27.56
CA GLN A 509 -18.37 -81.32 -28.37
C GLN A 509 -18.05 -82.74 -27.88
N ILE A 510 -17.90 -82.96 -26.57
CA ILE A 510 -17.67 -84.29 -25.97
C ILE A 510 -18.88 -85.20 -26.24
N ASP A 511 -20.07 -84.72 -25.92
CA ASP A 511 -21.36 -85.35 -26.21
C ASP A 511 -21.50 -85.78 -27.68
N SER A 512 -20.97 -84.97 -28.61
CA SER A 512 -20.97 -85.26 -30.05
C SER A 512 -19.99 -86.38 -30.42
N ILE A 513 -18.81 -86.41 -29.81
CA ILE A 513 -17.81 -87.48 -29.98
C ILE A 513 -18.36 -88.80 -29.43
N ASP A 514 -18.91 -88.81 -28.22
CA ASP A 514 -19.45 -90.01 -27.57
C ASP A 514 -20.61 -90.61 -28.39
N ARG A 515 -21.52 -89.77 -28.92
CA ARG A 515 -22.56 -90.20 -29.87
C ARG A 515 -22.00 -90.80 -31.16
N ALA A 516 -20.92 -90.22 -31.70
CA ALA A 516 -20.28 -90.72 -32.92
C ALA A 516 -19.54 -92.05 -32.69
N GLU A 517 -18.90 -92.25 -31.54
CA GLU A 517 -18.26 -93.52 -31.17
C GLU A 517 -19.30 -94.61 -30.88
N HIS A 518 -20.38 -94.28 -30.17
CA HIS A 518 -21.51 -95.19 -29.95
C HIS A 518 -22.13 -95.66 -31.29
N GLN A 519 -22.30 -94.77 -32.26
CA GLN A 519 -22.79 -95.16 -33.59
C GLN A 519 -21.79 -96.05 -34.34
N ARG A 520 -20.48 -95.78 -34.26
CA ARG A 520 -19.45 -96.66 -34.85
C ARG A 520 -19.48 -98.07 -34.24
N LEU A 521 -19.69 -98.17 -32.92
CA LEU A 521 -19.82 -99.45 -32.21
C LEU A 521 -21.09 -100.22 -32.63
N LEU A 522 -22.22 -99.53 -32.82
CA LEU A 522 -23.44 -100.13 -33.40
C LEU A 522 -23.18 -100.66 -34.83
N ASP A 523 -22.51 -99.88 -35.67
CA ASP A 523 -22.18 -100.26 -37.05
C ASP A 523 -21.19 -101.45 -37.10
N GLU A 524 -20.22 -101.53 -36.18
CA GLU A 524 -19.35 -102.69 -36.00
C GLU A 524 -20.13 -103.92 -35.54
N HIS A 525 -20.97 -103.78 -34.51
CA HIS A 525 -21.79 -104.88 -33.99
C HIS A 525 -22.72 -105.44 -35.07
N GLN A 526 -23.34 -104.57 -35.88
CA GLN A 526 -24.18 -104.99 -37.01
C GLN A 526 -23.38 -105.75 -38.08
N LYS A 527 -22.14 -105.35 -38.39
CA LYS A 527 -21.25 -106.11 -39.29
C LYS A 527 -20.87 -107.48 -38.70
N VAL A 528 -20.72 -107.59 -37.38
CA VAL A 528 -20.47 -108.87 -36.69
C VAL A 528 -21.71 -109.77 -36.74
N LEU A 529 -22.92 -109.23 -36.50
CA LEU A 529 -24.17 -109.97 -36.62
C LEU A 529 -24.38 -110.51 -38.04
N VAL A 530 -24.12 -109.73 -39.08
CA VAL A 530 -24.21 -110.18 -40.49
C VAL A 530 -23.18 -111.28 -40.79
N LYS A 531 -21.94 -111.17 -40.27
CA LYS A 531 -20.94 -112.26 -40.37
C LYS A 531 -21.41 -113.54 -39.68
N LEU A 532 -22.01 -113.43 -38.49
CA LEU A 532 -22.57 -114.56 -37.74
C LEU A 532 -23.73 -115.21 -38.50
N GLN A 533 -24.69 -114.45 -39.01
CA GLN A 533 -25.80 -114.95 -39.85
C GLN A 533 -25.28 -115.71 -41.08
N ASN A 534 -24.32 -115.12 -41.81
CA ASN A 534 -23.68 -115.78 -42.96
C ASN A 534 -22.95 -117.07 -42.58
N SER A 535 -22.32 -117.12 -41.39
CA SER A 535 -21.68 -118.35 -40.89
C SER A 535 -22.68 -119.43 -40.51
N ALA A 536 -23.80 -119.07 -39.86
CA ALA A 536 -24.87 -119.98 -39.49
C ALA A 536 -25.58 -120.54 -40.73
N GLN A 537 -25.77 -119.72 -41.78
CA GLN A 537 -26.33 -120.18 -43.04
C GLN A 537 -25.39 -121.17 -43.76
N ARG A 538 -24.08 -120.92 -43.80
CA ARG A 538 -23.09 -121.89 -44.33
C ARG A 538 -23.08 -123.21 -43.55
N ILE A 539 -23.23 -123.16 -42.22
CA ILE A 539 -23.36 -124.38 -41.39
C ILE A 539 -24.62 -125.15 -41.79
N LYS A 540 -25.75 -124.46 -42.02
CA LYS A 540 -27.01 -125.08 -42.45
C LYS A 540 -26.90 -125.69 -43.86
N GLU A 541 -26.23 -125.02 -44.79
CA GLU A 541 -25.91 -125.55 -46.12
C GLU A 541 -25.02 -126.81 -46.03
N MET A 542 -24.04 -126.82 -45.12
CA MET A 542 -23.17 -127.96 -44.86
C MET A 542 -23.91 -129.15 -44.21
N GLN A 543 -24.89 -128.88 -43.34
CA GLN A 543 -25.77 -129.90 -42.77
C GLN A 543 -26.64 -130.56 -43.86
N ILE A 544 -27.26 -129.76 -44.74
CA ILE A 544 -28.06 -130.27 -45.87
C ILE A 544 -27.21 -131.11 -46.83
N MET A 545 -25.97 -130.67 -47.12
CA MET A 545 -24.98 -131.45 -47.86
C MET A 545 -24.74 -132.82 -47.19
N HIS A 546 -24.43 -132.83 -45.89
CA HIS A 546 -24.12 -134.06 -45.15
C HIS A 546 -25.31 -135.02 -45.07
N GLU A 547 -26.53 -134.53 -44.86
CA GLU A 547 -27.75 -135.33 -44.92
C GLU A 547 -27.96 -135.95 -46.31
N SER A 548 -27.66 -135.21 -47.39
CA SER A 548 -27.76 -135.72 -48.77
C SER A 548 -26.71 -136.80 -49.08
N GLU A 549 -25.51 -136.71 -48.49
CA GLU A 549 -24.47 -137.74 -48.62
C GLU A 549 -24.83 -139.00 -47.84
N LEU A 550 -25.30 -138.84 -46.60
CA LEU A 550 -25.81 -139.94 -45.77
C LEU A 550 -26.99 -140.66 -46.43
N GLN A 551 -27.86 -139.92 -47.14
CA GLN A 551 -28.96 -140.51 -47.91
C GLN A 551 -28.47 -141.27 -49.15
N ARG A 552 -27.51 -140.74 -49.91
CA ARG A 552 -26.84 -141.48 -51.00
C ARG A 552 -26.15 -142.76 -50.51
N GLU A 553 -25.60 -142.75 -49.30
CA GLU A 553 -24.96 -143.91 -48.69
C GLU A 553 -25.99 -144.97 -48.26
N ARG A 554 -27.12 -144.56 -47.70
CA ARG A 554 -28.28 -145.45 -47.47
C ARG A 554 -28.81 -146.06 -48.77
N GLU A 555 -28.91 -145.29 -49.84
CA GLU A 555 -29.33 -145.78 -51.17
C GLU A 555 -28.34 -146.81 -51.75
N LYS A 556 -27.03 -146.57 -51.64
CA LYS A 556 -25.99 -147.56 -52.02
C LYS A 556 -26.14 -148.86 -51.25
N ASN A 557 -26.37 -148.79 -49.93
CA ASN A 557 -26.53 -149.97 -49.09
C ASN A 557 -27.80 -150.76 -49.43
N ALA A 558 -28.93 -150.08 -49.68
CA ALA A 558 -30.18 -150.71 -50.13
C ALA A 558 -30.06 -151.37 -51.52
N ILE A 559 -29.19 -150.86 -52.40
CA ILE A 559 -28.84 -151.51 -53.68
C ILE A 559 -27.97 -152.76 -53.45
N LEU A 560 -27.13 -152.76 -52.41
CA LEU A 560 -26.28 -153.89 -52.05
C LEU A 560 -27.11 -155.06 -51.50
N GLU A 561 -28.03 -154.79 -50.57
CA GLU A 561 -28.95 -155.79 -49.99
C GLU A 561 -29.79 -156.49 -51.08
N ARG A 562 -30.34 -155.72 -52.02
CA ARG A 562 -31.11 -156.26 -53.18
C ARG A 562 -30.31 -157.18 -54.11
N LYS A 563 -28.96 -157.14 -54.08
CA LYS A 563 -28.12 -158.12 -54.80
C LYS A 563 -27.90 -159.40 -54.00
N VAL A 564 -27.86 -159.33 -52.68
CA VAL A 564 -27.74 -160.51 -51.81
C VAL A 564 -29.02 -161.35 -51.89
N ASP A 565 -30.19 -160.71 -51.89
CA ASP A 565 -31.48 -161.40 -51.99
C ASP A 565 -31.70 -162.10 -53.34
N SER A 566 -31.09 -161.61 -54.43
CA SER A 566 -31.30 -162.21 -55.77
C SER A 566 -30.52 -163.51 -55.99
N GLU A 567 -29.36 -163.69 -55.34
CA GLU A 567 -28.64 -164.98 -55.36
C GLU A 567 -29.24 -166.01 -54.39
N ALA A 568 -29.89 -165.56 -53.31
CA ALA A 568 -30.46 -166.43 -52.28
C ALA A 568 -31.65 -167.29 -52.77
N LEU A 569 -32.43 -166.79 -53.74
CA LEU A 569 -33.69 -167.43 -54.15
C LEU A 569 -33.53 -168.67 -55.06
N LEU A 570 -32.43 -168.79 -55.81
CA LEU A 570 -32.29 -169.79 -56.88
C LEU A 570 -31.73 -171.16 -56.43
N ARG A 571 -31.32 -171.32 -55.16
CA ARG A 571 -30.60 -172.53 -54.69
C ARG A 571 -31.35 -173.38 -53.65
N LYS A 572 -32.69 -173.36 -53.60
CA LYS A 572 -33.43 -174.06 -52.52
C LYS A 572 -34.79 -174.71 -52.84
N ARG A 573 -34.86 -175.56 -53.89
CA ARG A 573 -35.60 -176.88 -53.89
C ARG A 573 -35.71 -177.52 -55.30
N ALA A 574 -34.70 -178.29 -55.66
CA ALA A 574 -34.86 -179.57 -56.37
C ALA A 574 -34.18 -180.64 -55.50
N SER A 575 -34.67 -181.89 -55.52
CA SER A 575 -34.52 -182.80 -54.38
C SER A 575 -33.43 -183.88 -54.49
N LYS A 576 -32.61 -183.98 -53.44
CA LYS A 576 -32.30 -185.23 -52.70
C LYS A 576 -32.19 -186.54 -53.52
N SER A 577 -30.96 -186.99 -53.86
CA SER A 577 -30.50 -188.38 -53.58
C SER A 577 -29.08 -188.75 -54.11
N ILE A 578 -28.36 -189.55 -53.30
CA ILE A 578 -27.45 -190.68 -53.67
C ILE A 578 -26.05 -190.43 -54.30
N SER A 579 -24.99 -190.75 -53.50
CA SER A 579 -23.65 -191.36 -53.81
C SER A 579 -22.68 -190.70 -54.82
N ASN A 580 -21.36 -191.01 -54.89
CA ASN A 580 -20.29 -191.46 -53.96
C ASN A 580 -18.91 -191.13 -54.65
N GLU A 581 -17.79 -191.25 -53.92
CA GLU A 581 -16.40 -191.64 -54.31
C GLU A 581 -15.88 -191.49 -55.78
N SER A 582 -14.61 -191.14 -56.08
CA SER A 582 -13.39 -190.91 -55.27
C SER A 582 -12.22 -190.29 -56.09
N ASP A 583 -11.17 -189.87 -55.37
CA ASP A 583 -9.73 -189.88 -55.75
C ASP A 583 -9.08 -188.88 -56.75
N LYS A 584 -8.06 -188.15 -56.22
CA LYS A 584 -6.77 -187.69 -56.84
C LYS A 584 -6.76 -186.70 -58.04
N ALA A 585 -5.73 -185.87 -58.25
CA ALA A 585 -4.66 -185.29 -57.40
C ALA A 585 -3.89 -184.18 -58.18
N VAL A 586 -3.06 -183.36 -57.49
CA VAL A 586 -2.16 -182.30 -58.03
C VAL A 586 -2.92 -181.08 -58.62
N GLY A 587 -2.53 -179.81 -58.48
CA GLY A 587 -1.42 -179.08 -57.80
C GLY A 587 -1.49 -177.58 -58.21
N GLU A 588 -0.66 -176.61 -57.79
CA GLU A 588 0.39 -176.54 -56.77
C GLU A 588 0.87 -175.06 -56.58
N LYS A 589 0.86 -174.51 -55.34
CA LYS A 589 1.69 -173.35 -54.85
C LYS A 589 1.51 -171.94 -55.53
N VAL A 590 2.03 -170.78 -55.06
CA VAL A 590 2.70 -170.33 -53.80
C VAL A 590 2.45 -168.82 -53.50
N ALA A 591 2.97 -168.35 -52.35
CA ALA A 591 3.00 -166.99 -51.75
C ALA A 591 3.65 -165.84 -52.60
N GLU A 592 3.92 -164.61 -52.13
CA GLU A 592 4.77 -164.20 -50.97
C GLU A 592 4.80 -162.67 -50.65
N LYS A 593 5.34 -162.28 -49.45
CA LYS A 593 5.82 -160.93 -48.95
C LYS A 593 4.75 -159.79 -48.77
N ALA A 594 4.78 -158.82 -47.81
CA ALA A 594 5.73 -158.25 -46.80
C ALA A 594 6.64 -157.06 -47.29
N VAL A 595 6.99 -155.97 -46.55
CA VAL A 595 6.81 -155.52 -45.13
C VAL A 595 7.02 -153.97 -44.97
N VAL A 596 7.10 -153.38 -43.72
CA VAL A 596 7.38 -151.95 -43.30
C VAL A 596 6.12 -151.03 -43.23
N ALA A 597 5.67 -150.50 -42.06
CA ALA A 597 6.07 -149.34 -41.19
C ALA A 597 5.71 -147.93 -41.74
N ALA A 598 5.33 -146.89 -40.97
CA ALA A 598 5.85 -146.39 -39.67
C ALA A 598 4.76 -145.87 -38.67
N GLU A 599 5.15 -145.01 -37.71
CA GLU A 599 4.48 -144.81 -36.39
C GLU A 599 3.90 -143.39 -36.09
N HIS A 600 3.19 -143.28 -34.95
CA HIS A 600 3.01 -142.07 -34.11
C HIS A 600 2.02 -140.96 -34.61
N PRO A 601 1.62 -139.98 -33.76
CA PRO A 601 0.42 -140.12 -32.91
C PRO A 601 -0.52 -138.88 -32.96
N THR A 602 -1.51 -138.76 -32.06
CA THR A 602 -1.80 -137.51 -31.29
C THR A 602 -3.06 -137.59 -30.41
N THR A 603 -2.88 -137.68 -29.09
CA THR A 603 -3.96 -137.49 -28.09
C THR A 603 -4.19 -136.01 -27.76
N GLN A 604 -4.06 -135.12 -28.75
CA GLN A 604 -3.78 -133.68 -28.52
C GLN A 604 -4.93 -132.72 -28.91
N GLN A 605 -5.99 -133.21 -29.55
CA GLN A 605 -7.10 -132.38 -30.07
C GLN A 605 -7.89 -131.66 -28.96
N PHE A 606 -8.23 -132.35 -27.86
CA PHE A 606 -9.09 -131.79 -26.81
C PHE A 606 -8.43 -130.69 -25.96
N SER A 607 -7.10 -130.70 -25.82
CA SER A 607 -6.39 -129.68 -25.04
C SER A 607 -6.40 -128.30 -25.71
N ILE A 608 -6.41 -128.26 -27.04
CA ILE A 608 -6.33 -127.00 -27.82
C ILE A 608 -7.64 -126.21 -27.69
N ILE A 609 -8.79 -126.88 -27.73
CA ILE A 609 -10.11 -126.23 -27.61
C ILE A 609 -10.26 -125.56 -26.24
N VAL A 610 -9.84 -126.23 -25.16
CA VAL A 610 -9.87 -125.67 -23.80
C VAL A 610 -8.95 -124.44 -23.68
N LEU A 611 -7.73 -124.51 -24.24
CA LEU A 611 -6.79 -123.38 -24.23
C LEU A 611 -7.30 -122.19 -25.05
N ILE A 612 -7.97 -122.41 -26.18
CA ILE A 612 -8.60 -121.34 -26.97
C ILE A 612 -9.74 -120.67 -26.19
N VAL A 613 -10.60 -121.44 -25.51
CA VAL A 613 -11.67 -120.87 -24.68
C VAL A 613 -11.10 -120.05 -23.51
N VAL A 614 -10.08 -120.55 -22.82
CA VAL A 614 -9.40 -119.80 -21.73
C VAL A 614 -8.73 -118.53 -22.27
N ALA A 615 -8.08 -118.58 -23.43
CA ALA A 615 -7.47 -117.41 -24.05
C ALA A 615 -8.51 -116.34 -24.45
N ILE A 616 -9.66 -116.74 -24.99
CA ILE A 616 -10.77 -115.83 -25.35
C ILE A 616 -11.35 -115.19 -24.08
N LEU A 617 -11.58 -115.96 -23.01
CA LEU A 617 -12.08 -115.43 -21.75
C LEU A 617 -11.09 -114.46 -21.09
N ALA A 618 -9.79 -114.76 -21.12
CA ALA A 618 -8.75 -113.86 -20.62
C ALA A 618 -8.65 -112.57 -21.46
N PHE A 619 -8.77 -112.66 -22.79
CA PHE A 619 -8.77 -111.51 -23.69
C PHE A 619 -10.00 -110.61 -23.52
N LEU A 620 -11.16 -111.18 -23.17
CA LEU A 620 -12.36 -110.42 -22.83
C LEU A 620 -12.26 -109.76 -21.45
N ALA A 621 -11.73 -110.47 -20.45
CA ALA A 621 -11.53 -109.91 -19.10
C ALA A 621 -10.50 -108.75 -19.10
N GLY A 622 -9.40 -108.89 -19.84
CA GLY A 622 -8.38 -107.84 -20.03
C GLY A 622 -8.83 -106.68 -20.92
N LYS A 623 -10.12 -106.58 -21.25
CA LYS A 623 -10.74 -105.48 -21.99
C LYS A 623 -11.94 -104.85 -21.25
N LEU A 624 -12.14 -105.23 -19.99
CA LEU A 624 -13.18 -104.72 -19.09
C LEU A 624 -12.60 -104.07 -17.81
N ILE A 625 -11.28 -103.81 -17.82
CA ILE A 625 -10.46 -103.09 -16.83
C ILE A 625 -9.69 -102.03 -17.62
#